data_AF-A0A966ME19-F1
#
_entry.id   AF-A0A966ME19-F1
#
_cell.length_a   1.000
_cell.length_b   1.000
_cell.length_c   1.000
_cell.angle_alpha   90.00
_cell.angle_beta   90.00
_cell.angle_gamma   90.00
#
_symmetry.space_group_name_H-M   'P 1'
#
loop_
_entity.id
_entity.type
_entity.pdbx_description
1 polymer ?
#
loop_
_entity_poly.entity_id
_entity_poly.type
_entity_poly.pdbx_seq_one_letter_code
_entity_poly.pdbx_strand_id
1 'polypeptide(L)'
;MRYLLLILFSFSIHGETSKILCELDGTYSVTYKDIKKTYLSEGIELFKNLARQTQQSLFLLQRAKTNFAEEDWQKDKIYIVQYWEVDSEKETFKSLTHTLEPSPIWINPDAEWKATKSKTGITVEHSMKPGETHSIFPDYEVGAYRVSNTFNWYTGKGQMSGDIWLNKKDGSKNKNPKIEIFASGKCESQKKKF
;
A
#
# COMPACT_ATOMS: atom_id res chain seq x y z
N MET A 1 33.30 -54.02 11.21
CA MET A 1 33.13 -52.92 12.20
C MET A 1 33.88 -51.65 11.74
N ARG A 2 33.49 -51.02 10.63
CA ARG A 2 34.14 -49.75 10.19
C ARG A 2 33.23 -48.79 9.41
N TYR A 3 31.99 -49.18 9.11
CA TYR A 3 31.05 -48.37 8.32
C TYR A 3 29.82 -47.89 9.09
N LEU A 4 29.71 -48.20 10.40
CA LEU A 4 28.54 -47.81 11.20
C LEU A 4 28.62 -46.38 11.79
N LEU A 5 29.70 -45.65 11.53
CA LEU A 5 29.98 -44.34 12.16
C LEU A 5 29.70 -43.13 11.26
N LEU A 6 29.23 -43.32 10.02
CA LEU A 6 28.98 -42.24 9.06
C LEU A 6 27.52 -41.76 8.98
N ILE A 7 26.59 -42.38 9.70
CA ILE A 7 25.14 -42.09 9.61
C ILE A 7 24.66 -41.05 10.64
N LEU A 8 25.50 -40.65 11.61
CA LEU A 8 25.08 -39.79 12.72
C LEU A 8 25.24 -38.27 12.49
N PHE A 9 25.63 -37.82 11.29
CA PHE A 9 25.88 -36.39 11.00
C PHE A 9 24.99 -35.76 9.93
N SER A 10 23.93 -36.43 9.49
CA SER A 10 22.86 -35.77 8.71
C SER A 10 21.84 -35.11 9.65
N PHE A 11 22.31 -34.25 10.55
CA PHE A 11 21.45 -33.24 11.14
C PHE A 11 21.17 -32.21 10.06
N SER A 12 20.01 -32.34 9.40
CA SER A 12 19.46 -31.27 8.59
C SER A 12 19.31 -30.04 9.50
N ILE A 13 20.18 -29.06 9.29
CA ILE A 13 20.07 -27.72 9.88
C ILE A 13 18.80 -27.10 9.28
N HIS A 14 17.66 -27.44 9.86
CA HIS A 14 16.39 -26.79 9.55
C HIS A 14 16.43 -25.45 10.27
N GLY A 15 16.78 -24.38 9.54
CA GLY A 15 16.76 -23.03 10.08
C GLY A 15 15.38 -22.72 10.64
N GLU A 16 15.34 -22.38 11.93
CA GLU A 16 14.10 -22.10 12.63
C GLU A 16 13.40 -20.91 11.97
N THR A 17 12.20 -21.15 11.47
CA THR A 17 11.44 -20.15 10.73
C THR A 17 10.49 -19.45 11.68
N SER A 18 10.73 -18.17 11.95
CA SER A 18 9.82 -17.36 12.76
C SER A 18 8.74 -16.73 11.91
N LYS A 19 7.54 -16.73 12.48
CA LYS A 19 6.37 -16.04 11.92
C LYS A 19 6.01 -14.85 12.79
N ILE A 20 5.93 -13.67 12.18
CA ILE A 20 5.69 -12.41 12.88
C ILE A 20 4.43 -11.78 12.32
N LEU A 21 3.55 -11.33 13.20
CA LEU A 21 2.33 -10.59 12.90
C LEU A 21 2.53 -9.14 13.30
N CYS A 22 2.31 -8.20 12.39
CA CYS A 22 2.28 -6.78 12.71
C CYS A 22 0.90 -6.19 12.46
N GLU A 23 0.37 -5.48 13.44
CA GLU A 23 -0.87 -4.71 13.32
C GLU A 23 -0.51 -3.23 13.33
N LEU A 24 -0.83 -2.54 12.25
CA LEU A 24 -0.43 -1.15 12.01
C LEU A 24 -1.67 -0.27 11.80
N ASP A 25 -1.66 0.89 12.44
CA ASP A 25 -2.64 1.94 12.25
C ASP A 25 -1.98 3.14 11.57
N GLY A 26 -2.71 3.80 10.68
CA GLY A 26 -2.13 4.88 9.89
C GLY A 26 -3.13 5.70 9.11
N THR A 27 -2.57 6.42 8.14
CA THR A 27 -3.31 7.21 7.17
C THR A 27 -2.94 6.82 5.75
N TYR A 28 -3.94 6.88 4.89
CA TYR A 28 -3.85 6.78 3.44
C TYR A 28 -4.40 8.07 2.84
N SER A 29 -3.71 8.66 1.88
CA SER A 29 -4.23 9.82 1.15
C SER A 29 -4.06 9.65 -0.34
N VAL A 30 -5.04 10.15 -1.08
CA VAL A 30 -5.06 10.14 -2.54
C VAL A 30 -5.46 11.51 -3.06
N THR A 31 -4.70 12.06 -4.01
CA THR A 31 -5.00 13.38 -4.61
C THR A 31 -6.19 13.36 -5.58
N TYR A 32 -6.63 12.17 -6.01
CA TYR A 32 -7.81 12.01 -6.86
C TYR A 32 -8.87 11.19 -6.13
N LYS A 33 -9.90 11.88 -5.66
CA LYS A 33 -11.11 11.24 -5.17
C LYS A 33 -11.79 10.55 -6.35
N ASP A 34 -11.75 9.23 -6.39
CA ASP A 34 -12.59 8.44 -7.27
C ASP A 34 -14.05 8.45 -6.77
N ILE A 35 -14.57 9.64 -6.42
CA ILE A 35 -16.02 9.79 -6.24
C ILE A 35 -16.61 9.67 -7.63
N LYS A 36 -17.00 8.45 -7.99
CA LYS A 36 -18.16 8.19 -8.82
C LYS A 36 -18.16 9.01 -10.13
N LYS A 37 -17.31 8.64 -11.08
CA LYS A 37 -17.51 9.07 -12.49
C LYS A 37 -18.94 8.78 -12.98
N THR A 38 -19.66 7.84 -12.37
CA THR A 38 -21.06 7.53 -12.68
C THR A 38 -22.09 8.45 -11.98
N TYR A 39 -21.94 8.75 -10.68
CA TYR A 39 -22.97 9.54 -9.97
C TYR A 39 -22.86 11.06 -10.23
N LEU A 40 -21.66 11.56 -10.52
CA LEU A 40 -21.49 13.00 -10.76
C LEU A 40 -21.87 13.40 -12.19
N SER A 41 -21.72 12.52 -13.19
CA SER A 41 -22.24 12.82 -14.54
C SER A 41 -23.77 12.88 -14.55
N GLU A 42 -24.43 11.93 -13.87
CA GLU A 42 -25.90 11.92 -13.72
C GLU A 42 -26.39 13.10 -12.84
N GLY A 43 -25.68 13.39 -11.74
CA GLY A 43 -26.00 14.54 -10.89
C GLY A 43 -25.82 15.88 -11.60
N ILE A 44 -24.77 16.06 -12.41
CA ILE A 44 -24.51 17.32 -13.13
C ILE A 44 -25.56 17.58 -14.22
N GLU A 45 -26.09 16.56 -14.89
CA GLU A 45 -27.23 16.71 -15.81
C GLU A 45 -28.52 17.04 -15.06
N LEU A 46 -28.77 16.37 -13.93
CA LEU A 46 -29.90 16.67 -13.03
C LEU A 46 -29.84 18.14 -12.54
N PHE A 47 -28.66 18.60 -12.11
CA PHE A 47 -28.43 19.97 -11.66
C PHE A 47 -28.40 21.00 -12.79
N LYS A 48 -27.99 20.67 -14.02
CA LYS A 48 -28.13 21.57 -15.17
C LYS A 48 -29.59 21.82 -15.51
N ASN A 49 -30.43 20.80 -15.44
CA ASN A 49 -31.86 20.91 -15.68
C ASN A 49 -32.57 21.70 -14.56
N LEU A 50 -32.16 21.52 -13.30
CA LEU A 50 -32.63 22.31 -12.15
C LEU A 50 -32.09 23.76 -12.13
N ALA A 51 -30.83 23.97 -12.53
CA ALA A 51 -30.17 25.28 -12.51
C ALA A 51 -30.65 26.23 -13.60
N ARG A 52 -31.29 25.71 -14.65
CA ARG A 52 -32.05 26.54 -15.59
C ARG A 52 -33.25 27.23 -14.94
N GLN A 53 -33.61 26.88 -13.70
CA GLN A 53 -34.88 27.25 -13.09
C GLN A 53 -34.81 28.22 -11.91
N THR A 54 -33.68 28.46 -11.20
CA THR A 54 -33.63 29.53 -10.16
C THR A 54 -32.21 30.06 -9.83
N GLN A 55 -32.07 31.32 -9.42
CA GLN A 55 -30.78 31.90 -8.96
C GLN A 55 -30.19 31.20 -7.72
N GLN A 56 -31.00 30.56 -6.88
CA GLN A 56 -30.54 29.79 -5.71
C GLN A 56 -29.73 28.54 -6.08
N SER A 57 -30.09 27.87 -7.18
CA SER A 57 -29.31 26.73 -7.69
C SER A 57 -27.93 27.12 -8.21
N LEU A 58 -27.73 28.37 -8.66
CA LEU A 58 -26.40 28.87 -9.07
C LEU A 58 -25.46 29.01 -7.87
N PHE A 59 -25.95 29.48 -6.72
CA PHE A 59 -25.18 29.60 -5.48
C PHE A 59 -24.75 28.22 -4.95
N LEU A 60 -25.65 27.23 -4.98
CA LEU A 60 -25.32 25.85 -4.61
C LEU A 60 -24.31 25.22 -5.58
N LEU A 61 -24.40 25.51 -6.88
CA LEU A 61 -23.41 25.10 -7.88
C LEU A 61 -22.03 25.73 -7.64
N GLN A 62 -21.99 27.02 -7.30
CA GLN A 62 -20.74 27.70 -6.95
C GLN A 62 -20.14 27.16 -5.66
N ARG A 63 -20.95 26.92 -4.62
CA ARG A 63 -20.51 26.33 -3.35
C ARG A 63 -20.02 24.89 -3.51
N ALA A 64 -20.69 24.10 -4.35
CA ALA A 64 -20.21 22.78 -4.73
C ALA A 64 -18.86 22.90 -5.45
N LYS A 65 -18.75 23.75 -6.48
CA LYS A 65 -17.49 23.97 -7.20
C LYS A 65 -16.35 24.44 -6.30
N THR A 66 -16.59 25.31 -5.32
CA THR A 66 -15.55 25.76 -4.37
C THR A 66 -15.13 24.66 -3.40
N ASN A 67 -16.06 23.81 -2.93
CA ASN A 67 -15.74 22.65 -2.09
C ASN A 67 -15.00 21.54 -2.86
N PHE A 68 -15.07 21.52 -4.20
CA PHE A 68 -14.36 20.56 -5.06
C PHE A 68 -13.02 21.09 -5.60
N ALA A 69 -12.67 22.35 -5.33
CA ALA A 69 -11.51 23.03 -5.91
C ALA A 69 -10.30 23.13 -4.97
N GLU A 70 -10.43 22.77 -3.70
CA GLU A 70 -9.25 22.54 -2.87
C GLU A 70 -8.66 21.17 -3.22
N GLU A 71 -7.35 21.14 -3.42
CA GLU A 71 -6.53 19.93 -3.56
C GLU A 71 -6.64 19.12 -2.27
N ASP A 72 -7.74 18.39 -2.15
CA ASP A 72 -8.18 17.71 -0.95
C ASP A 72 -7.31 16.45 -0.78
N TRP A 73 -6.12 16.60 -0.21
CA TRP A 73 -5.35 15.51 0.38
C TRP A 73 -6.15 14.91 1.54
N GLN A 74 -7.20 14.16 1.23
CA GLN A 74 -8.02 13.51 2.24
C GLN A 74 -7.20 12.37 2.84
N LYS A 75 -6.80 12.54 4.10
CA LYS A 75 -6.13 11.52 4.90
C LYS A 75 -7.20 10.63 5.52
N ASP A 76 -7.51 9.54 4.85
CA ASP A 76 -8.35 8.48 5.38
C ASP A 76 -7.56 7.61 6.35
N LYS A 77 -8.23 7.03 7.34
CA LYS A 77 -7.59 6.05 8.22
C LYS A 77 -7.39 4.74 7.47
N ILE A 78 -6.26 4.10 7.70
CA ILE A 78 -5.96 2.77 7.17
C ILE A 78 -5.45 1.87 8.29
N TYR A 79 -5.93 0.64 8.31
CA TYR A 79 -5.46 -0.43 9.17
C TYR A 79 -4.79 -1.49 8.31
N ILE A 80 -3.62 -1.95 8.74
CA ILE A 80 -2.77 -2.85 7.95
C ILE A 80 -2.30 -3.99 8.83
N VAL A 81 -2.56 -5.21 8.38
CA VAL A 81 -2.05 -6.43 9.01
C VAL A 81 -0.97 -7.02 8.13
N GLN A 82 0.23 -7.19 8.67
CA GLN A 82 1.36 -7.81 7.97
C GLN A 82 1.71 -9.17 8.59
N TYR A 83 1.90 -10.17 7.74
CA TYR A 83 2.33 -11.51 8.08
C TYR A 83 3.71 -11.74 7.47
N TRP A 84 4.70 -11.85 8.33
CA TRP A 84 6.09 -12.03 7.95
C TRP A 84 6.55 -13.45 8.24
N GLU A 85 7.31 -14.02 7.31
CA GLU A 85 8.06 -15.25 7.52
C GLU A 85 9.55 -14.96 7.33
N VAL A 86 10.35 -15.35 8.33
CA VAL A 86 11.78 -15.04 8.39
C VAL A 86 12.56 -16.25 8.90
N ASP A 87 13.76 -16.46 8.38
CA ASP A 87 14.74 -17.39 8.96
C ASP A 87 15.37 -16.70 10.16
N SER A 88 15.12 -17.19 11.38
CA SER A 88 15.59 -16.54 12.60
C SER A 88 17.09 -16.63 12.81
N GLU A 89 17.71 -17.72 12.37
CA GLU A 89 19.15 -17.94 12.55
C GLU A 89 19.95 -17.01 11.64
N LYS A 90 19.48 -16.85 10.40
CA LYS A 90 20.14 -16.00 9.39
C LYS A 90 19.62 -14.57 9.40
N GLU A 91 18.51 -14.33 10.08
CA GLU A 91 17.69 -13.11 10.05
C GLU A 91 17.38 -12.71 8.60
N THR A 92 17.06 -13.70 7.76
CA THR A 92 16.78 -13.49 6.33
C THR A 92 15.29 -13.52 6.06
N PHE A 93 14.84 -12.62 5.19
CA PHE A 93 13.47 -12.57 4.71
C PHE A 93 13.09 -13.83 3.92
N LYS A 94 11.88 -14.38 4.17
CA LYS A 94 11.30 -15.45 3.34
C LYS A 94 10.05 -14.98 2.60
N SER A 95 9.07 -14.44 3.31
CA SER A 95 7.84 -13.94 2.71
C SER A 95 7.19 -12.83 3.52
N LEU A 96 6.40 -12.01 2.84
CA LEU A 96 5.55 -10.97 3.41
C LEU A 96 4.21 -11.06 2.71
N THR A 97 3.15 -11.16 3.50
CA THR A 97 1.76 -10.96 3.03
C THR A 97 1.16 -9.85 3.87
N HIS A 98 0.35 -8.99 3.27
CA HIS A 98 -0.33 -7.94 4.00
C HIS A 98 -1.79 -7.81 3.58
N THR A 99 -2.62 -7.34 4.51
CA THR A 99 -4.03 -6.99 4.27
C THR A 99 -4.20 -5.53 4.65
N LEU A 100 -4.81 -4.74 3.77
CA LEU A 100 -5.05 -3.32 4.00
C LEU A 100 -6.55 -3.04 4.03
N GLU A 101 -6.98 -2.27 5.02
CA GLU A 101 -8.36 -1.85 5.20
C GLU A 101 -8.44 -0.33 5.39
N PRO A 102 -8.98 0.44 4.43
CA PRO A 102 -9.47 0.01 3.12
C PRO A 102 -8.32 -0.42 2.19
N SER A 103 -8.60 -1.32 1.24
CA SER A 103 -7.61 -1.82 0.28
C SER A 103 -7.33 -0.79 -0.82
N PRO A 104 -6.15 -0.16 -0.88
CA PRO A 104 -5.85 0.82 -1.92
C PRO A 104 -5.68 0.14 -3.27
N ILE A 105 -6.51 0.50 -4.25
CA ILE A 105 -6.50 -0.09 -5.60
C ILE A 105 -5.17 0.12 -6.35
N TRP A 106 -4.37 1.11 -5.93
CA TRP A 106 -3.13 1.54 -6.57
C TRP A 106 -1.88 0.74 -6.15
N ILE A 107 -1.99 -0.16 -5.18
CA ILE A 107 -0.89 -1.05 -4.82
C ILE A 107 -0.81 -2.15 -5.88
N ASN A 108 0.35 -2.26 -6.53
CA ASN A 108 0.66 -3.30 -7.49
C ASN A 108 1.30 -4.52 -6.79
N PRO A 109 0.64 -5.69 -6.76
CA PRO A 109 1.22 -6.91 -6.20
C PRO A 109 2.39 -7.47 -7.03
N ASP A 110 2.47 -7.11 -8.32
CA ASP A 110 3.50 -7.60 -9.24
C ASP A 110 4.75 -6.68 -9.28
N ALA A 111 4.81 -5.66 -8.44
CA ALA A 111 5.97 -4.76 -8.37
C ALA A 111 7.24 -5.54 -7.96
N GLU A 112 8.36 -5.22 -8.60
CA GLU A 112 9.66 -5.78 -8.21
C GLU A 112 9.93 -5.46 -6.74
N TRP A 113 10.45 -6.43 -5.98
CA TRP A 113 10.72 -6.25 -4.56
C TRP A 113 12.17 -6.55 -4.21
N LYS A 114 12.65 -5.88 -3.16
CA LYS A 114 13.96 -6.12 -2.56
C LYS A 114 13.85 -6.14 -1.04
N ALA A 115 14.39 -7.19 -0.43
CA ALA A 115 14.57 -7.26 1.01
C ALA A 115 15.99 -6.81 1.40
N THR A 116 16.08 -5.95 2.40
CA THR A 116 17.33 -5.49 3.00
C THR A 116 17.34 -5.84 4.47
N LYS A 117 18.37 -6.57 4.90
CA LYS A 117 18.65 -6.85 6.31
C LYS A 117 19.44 -5.69 6.91
N SER A 118 18.97 -5.18 8.04
CA SER A 118 19.71 -4.24 8.88
C SER A 118 20.07 -4.90 10.21
N LYS A 119 20.87 -4.23 11.04
CA LYS A 119 21.21 -4.72 12.39
C LYS A 119 19.99 -4.84 13.31
N THR A 120 18.92 -4.11 13.02
CA THR A 120 17.78 -3.95 13.94
C THR A 120 16.49 -4.54 13.39
N GLY A 121 16.46 -4.97 12.13
CA GLY A 121 15.22 -5.32 11.45
C GLY A 121 15.40 -5.69 9.98
N ILE A 122 14.28 -6.03 9.34
CA ILE A 122 14.20 -6.26 7.90
C ILE A 122 13.32 -5.16 7.28
N THR A 123 13.73 -4.71 6.10
CA THR A 123 12.94 -3.83 5.23
C THR A 123 12.68 -4.53 3.90
N VAL A 124 11.41 -4.59 3.48
CA VAL A 124 11.00 -5.06 2.15
C VAL A 124 10.41 -3.89 1.39
N GLU A 125 11.07 -3.53 0.29
CA GLU A 125 10.67 -2.43 -0.58
C GLU A 125 10.18 -2.98 -1.91
N HIS A 126 8.97 -2.60 -2.30
CA HIS A 126 8.41 -2.83 -3.64
C HIS A 126 8.57 -1.55 -4.45
N SER A 127 9.07 -1.68 -5.67
CA SER A 127 9.36 -0.55 -6.56
C SER A 127 8.99 -0.87 -8.00
N MET A 128 8.67 0.17 -8.77
CA MET A 128 8.54 0.10 -10.23
C MET A 128 9.38 1.22 -10.85
N LYS A 129 9.90 1.01 -12.06
CA LYS A 129 10.74 2.02 -12.71
C LYS A 129 9.86 3.13 -13.30
N PRO A 130 10.32 4.39 -13.29
CA PRO A 130 9.64 5.47 -13.98
C PRO A 130 9.43 5.14 -15.47
N GLY A 131 8.23 5.38 -15.98
CA GLY A 131 7.82 5.07 -17.36
C GLY A 131 7.24 3.66 -17.56
N GLU A 132 7.33 2.76 -16.57
CA GLU A 132 6.66 1.46 -16.65
C GLU A 132 5.13 1.63 -16.63
N THR A 133 4.41 0.77 -17.36
CA THR A 133 2.94 0.79 -17.33
C THR A 133 2.44 0.12 -16.07
N HIS A 134 1.45 0.72 -15.39
CA HIS A 134 0.85 0.10 -14.22
C HIS A 134 0.05 -1.14 -14.60
N SER A 135 0.36 -2.31 -14.03
CA SER A 135 -0.23 -3.60 -14.43
C SER A 135 -1.76 -3.62 -14.37
N ILE A 136 -2.34 -2.99 -13.33
CA ILE A 136 -3.80 -2.92 -13.13
C ILE A 136 -4.44 -1.75 -13.90
N PHE A 137 -3.66 -0.71 -14.22
CA PHE A 137 -4.18 0.55 -14.77
C PHE A 137 -3.38 0.92 -16.02
N PRO A 138 -3.66 0.29 -17.18
CA PRO A 138 -2.82 0.40 -18.38
C PRO A 138 -2.77 1.81 -18.99
N ASP A 139 -3.74 2.67 -18.64
CA ASP A 139 -3.78 4.08 -19.05
C ASP A 139 -2.77 4.96 -18.31
N TYR A 140 -2.10 4.39 -17.30
CA TYR A 140 -1.16 5.08 -16.44
C TYR A 140 0.26 4.53 -16.60
N GLU A 141 1.23 5.43 -16.58
CA GLU A 141 2.64 5.17 -16.45
C GLU A 141 3.11 5.56 -15.03
N VAL A 142 4.11 4.85 -14.52
CA VAL A 142 4.70 5.12 -13.21
C VAL A 142 5.55 6.38 -13.31
N GLY A 143 5.26 7.38 -12.48
CA GLY A 143 6.17 8.49 -12.23
C GLY A 143 7.17 8.14 -11.12
N ALA A 144 6.63 7.69 -9.99
CA ALA A 144 7.38 7.14 -8.86
C ALA A 144 6.55 6.04 -8.20
N TYR A 145 7.17 4.94 -7.80
CA TYR A 145 6.47 3.89 -7.07
C TYR A 145 7.43 3.29 -6.05
N ARG A 146 7.10 3.46 -4.77
CA ARG A 146 7.84 2.84 -3.66
C ARG A 146 6.90 2.51 -2.52
N VAL A 147 6.85 1.23 -2.14
CA VAL A 147 6.10 0.76 -0.97
C VAL A 147 7.04 -0.03 -0.08
N SER A 148 7.35 0.51 1.09
CA SER A 148 8.28 -0.05 2.06
C SER A 148 7.53 -0.61 3.26
N ASN A 149 7.90 -1.83 3.66
CA ASN A 149 7.42 -2.49 4.86
C ASN A 149 8.63 -2.80 5.73
N THR A 150 8.55 -2.48 7.01
CA THR A 150 9.67 -2.67 7.94
C THR A 150 9.17 -3.22 9.25
N PHE A 151 10.01 -4.02 9.91
CA PHE A 151 9.83 -4.32 11.32
C PHE A 151 11.18 -4.37 12.03
N ASN A 152 11.16 -4.13 13.34
CA ASN A 152 12.33 -4.11 14.20
C ASN A 152 12.27 -5.24 15.25
N TRP A 153 13.31 -6.08 15.28
CA TRP A 153 13.39 -7.27 16.14
C TRP A 153 13.33 -6.95 17.64
N TYR A 154 13.94 -5.84 18.05
CA TYR A 154 14.15 -5.54 19.46
C TYR A 154 13.01 -4.72 20.07
N THR A 155 12.43 -3.83 19.27
CA THR A 155 11.35 -2.95 19.73
C THR A 155 9.96 -3.54 19.47
N GLY A 156 9.88 -4.56 18.61
CA GLY A 156 8.60 -5.09 18.13
C GLY A 156 7.77 -4.02 17.43
N LYS A 157 8.40 -3.03 16.79
CA LYS A 157 7.69 -2.00 16.02
C LYS A 157 7.69 -2.34 14.54
N GLY A 158 6.54 -2.18 13.90
CA GLY A 158 6.36 -2.31 12.46
C GLY A 158 5.97 -0.98 11.83
N GLN A 159 6.28 -0.82 10.55
CA GLN A 159 5.90 0.34 9.77
C GLN A 159 5.64 -0.05 8.31
N MET A 160 4.66 0.59 7.70
CA MET A 160 4.46 0.61 6.25
C MET A 160 4.46 2.06 5.78
N SER A 161 5.23 2.34 4.73
CA SER A 161 5.17 3.62 4.01
C SER A 161 5.04 3.39 2.52
N GLY A 162 4.25 4.22 1.85
CA GLY A 162 4.01 4.11 0.41
C GLY A 162 3.98 5.49 -0.22
N ASP A 163 4.66 5.63 -1.35
CA ASP A 163 4.64 6.82 -2.18
C ASP A 163 4.50 6.38 -3.64
N ILE A 164 3.32 6.60 -4.21
CA ILE A 164 2.95 6.12 -5.56
C ILE A 164 2.40 7.29 -6.36
N TRP A 165 3.11 7.67 -7.41
CA TRP A 165 2.75 8.74 -8.33
C TRP A 165 2.60 8.14 -9.70
N LEU A 166 1.41 8.27 -10.29
CA LEU A 166 1.15 7.80 -11.64
C LEU A 166 0.82 8.97 -12.55
N ASN A 167 1.29 8.90 -13.78
CA ASN A 167 0.97 9.85 -14.83
C ASN A 167 0.08 9.17 -15.85
N LYS A 168 -0.91 9.89 -16.39
CA LYS A 168 -1.65 9.38 -17.53
C LYS A 168 -0.84 9.45 -18.81
N LYS A 169 -0.98 8.42 -19.65
CA LYS A 169 -0.36 8.37 -20.99
C LYS A 169 -0.93 9.41 -21.96
N ASP A 170 -2.16 9.90 -21.72
CA ASP A 170 -2.80 10.94 -22.53
C ASP A 170 -2.20 12.35 -22.35
N GLY A 171 -1.21 12.51 -21.46
CA GLY A 171 -0.53 13.78 -21.19
C GLY A 171 -1.34 14.77 -20.34
N SER A 172 -2.54 14.42 -19.91
CA SER A 172 -3.36 15.30 -19.06
C SER A 172 -2.83 15.33 -17.63
N LYS A 173 -2.28 16.47 -17.20
CA LYS A 173 -1.76 16.65 -15.83
C LYS A 173 -2.85 16.77 -14.78
N ASN A 174 -4.03 17.25 -15.18
CA ASN A 174 -5.18 17.31 -14.30
C ASN A 174 -5.72 15.88 -14.14
N LYS A 175 -5.51 15.27 -12.96
CA LYS A 175 -5.96 13.91 -12.51
C LYS A 175 -4.88 12.81 -12.47
N ASN A 176 -3.60 13.16 -12.32
CA ASN A 176 -2.56 12.20 -11.98
C ASN A 176 -2.68 11.80 -10.50
N PRO A 177 -2.98 10.52 -10.18
CA PRO A 177 -3.14 10.10 -8.80
C PRO A 177 -1.77 10.09 -8.12
N LYS A 178 -1.72 10.72 -6.96
CA LYS A 178 -0.63 10.59 -6.00
C LYS A 178 -1.21 9.97 -4.75
N ILE A 179 -0.55 8.93 -4.30
CA ILE A 179 -0.94 8.13 -3.16
C ILE A 179 0.18 8.18 -2.14
N GLU A 180 -0.18 8.47 -0.91
CA GLU A 180 0.72 8.39 0.24
C GLU A 180 0.10 7.45 1.28
N ILE A 181 0.89 6.50 1.75
CA ILE A 181 0.54 5.57 2.83
C ILE A 181 1.56 5.78 3.95
N PHE A 182 1.07 5.90 5.18
CA PHE A 182 1.92 5.82 6.35
C PHE A 182 1.17 5.15 7.49
N ALA A 183 1.67 4.01 7.96
CA ALA A 183 1.12 3.28 9.09
C ALA A 183 2.23 2.74 9.98
N SER A 184 1.99 2.67 11.28
CA SER A 184 2.94 2.13 12.26
C SER A 184 2.21 1.41 13.37
N GLY A 185 2.89 0.49 14.03
CA GLY A 185 2.27 -0.29 15.09
C GLY A 185 3.20 -1.32 15.69
N LYS A 186 2.61 -2.38 16.24
CA LYS A 186 3.34 -3.42 16.98
C LYS A 186 3.38 -4.72 16.20
N CYS A 187 4.51 -5.41 16.35
CA CYS A 187 4.80 -6.71 15.80
C CYS A 187 5.00 -7.71 16.94
N GLU A 188 4.39 -8.88 16.83
CA GLU A 188 4.49 -9.97 17.79
C GLU A 188 4.60 -11.33 17.09
N SER A 189 4.99 -12.37 17.83
CA SER A 189 5.02 -13.72 17.28
C SER A 189 3.61 -14.17 16.88
N GLN A 190 3.47 -14.66 15.64
CA GLN A 190 2.19 -15.12 15.14
C GLN A 190 1.72 -16.36 15.91
N LYS A 191 0.57 -16.27 16.58
CA LYS A 191 -0.08 -17.39 17.29
C LYS A 191 -1.46 -17.65 16.69
N LYS A 192 -1.77 -18.91 16.39
CA LYS A 192 -3.14 -19.32 16.04
C LYS A 192 -4.01 -19.23 17.30
N LYS A 193 -5.10 -18.48 17.21
CA LYS A 193 -6.07 -18.31 18.31
C LYS A 193 -7.22 -19.33 18.26
N PHE A 194 -7.41 -19.97 17.10
CA PHE A 194 -8.43 -20.98 16.81
C PHE A 194 -7.80 -22.15 16.05
#